data_AF-A0A916X262-F1
#
_entry.id   AF-A0A916X262-F1
#
_cell.length_a   1.000
_cell.length_b   1.000
_cell.length_c   1.000
_cell.angle_alpha   90.00
_cell.angle_beta   90.00
_cell.angle_gamma   90.00
#
_symmetry.space_group_name_H-M   'P 1'
#
loop_
_entity.id
_entity.type
_entity.pdbx_description
1 polymer ?
#
loop_
_entity_poly.entity_id
_entity_poly.type
_entity_poly.pdbx_seq_one_letter_code
_entity_poly.pdbx_strand_id
1 'polypeptide(L)'
;MAGTSDTNTQLHIPAEEIGAGNFPPFDSSTYASQLLWLAITFGVFYWIMKNVAVPRIAGILEDRRDRIAGDLGEANRLKQETDDAIAAYEQALAEARAKAHGIAHETREKLKAEQNARRDKAEAELAEKLAAAEQHIAGVKSDAMAKIEDIAGDTTSALVEALVGKAPTKTDLTKAMKSALN
;
A
#
# COMPACT_ATOMS: atom_id res chain seq x y z
N MET A 1 24.17 -8.13 -120.24
CA MET A 1 24.31 -7.81 -118.79
C MET A 1 23.03 -7.10 -118.36
N ALA A 2 22.38 -7.29 -117.20
CA ALA A 2 22.53 -8.21 -116.06
C ALA A 2 21.32 -7.98 -115.09
N GLY A 3 20.96 -9.01 -114.27
CA GLY A 3 20.29 -8.95 -112.93
C GLY A 3 18.79 -8.62 -112.84
N THR A 4 17.95 -9.10 -111.89
CA THR A 4 18.07 -9.94 -110.66
C THR A 4 16.65 -10.31 -110.15
N SER A 5 16.55 -11.37 -109.33
CA SER A 5 15.38 -12.07 -108.72
C SER A 5 14.40 -11.27 -107.83
N ASP A 6 13.14 -11.73 -107.68
CA ASP A 6 12.61 -12.33 -106.42
C ASP A 6 11.09 -12.67 -106.44
N THR A 7 10.82 -13.98 -106.37
CA THR A 7 9.79 -14.77 -105.65
C THR A 7 8.30 -14.37 -105.62
N ASN A 8 7.50 -15.17 -106.34
CA ASN A 8 6.08 -15.43 -106.10
C ASN A 8 5.88 -16.29 -104.84
N THR A 9 4.87 -15.95 -104.03
CA THR A 9 4.07 -16.97 -103.31
C THR A 9 2.61 -16.54 -103.36
N GLN A 10 1.91 -16.99 -104.41
CA GLN A 10 0.46 -16.98 -104.46
C GLN A 10 -0.06 -18.03 -103.49
N LEU A 11 -0.75 -17.61 -102.44
CA LEU A 11 -1.72 -18.44 -101.75
C LEU A 11 -3.05 -18.30 -102.49
N HIS A 12 -3.36 -19.32 -103.28
CA HIS A 12 -4.65 -19.49 -103.93
C HIS A 12 -5.73 -19.68 -102.87
N ILE A 13 -6.58 -18.67 -102.68
CA ILE A 13 -7.89 -18.84 -102.05
C ILE A 13 -8.91 -18.83 -103.19
N PRO A 14 -9.52 -19.98 -103.55
CA PRO A 14 -10.58 -19.98 -104.53
C PRO A 14 -11.74 -19.14 -103.99
N ALA A 15 -12.21 -18.20 -104.81
CA ALA A 15 -13.39 -17.41 -104.53
C ALA A 15 -14.64 -18.29 -104.67
N GLU A 16 -15.03 -18.96 -103.59
CA GLU A 16 -16.41 -19.38 -103.41
C GLU A 16 -17.26 -18.19 -102.97
N GLU A 17 -18.44 -18.08 -103.58
CA GLU A 17 -19.43 -17.02 -103.40
C GLU A 17 -19.70 -16.71 -101.92
N ILE A 18 -19.32 -15.52 -101.47
CA ILE A 18 -19.80 -14.99 -100.19
C ILE A 18 -21.15 -14.33 -100.45
N GLY A 19 -22.21 -15.15 -100.37
CA GLY A 19 -23.59 -14.66 -100.28
C GLY A 19 -23.74 -13.66 -99.12
N ALA A 20 -24.77 -12.82 -99.19
CA ALA A 20 -25.12 -11.80 -98.19
C ALA A 20 -25.25 -12.42 -96.79
N GLY A 21 -24.13 -12.52 -96.08
CA GLY A 21 -23.97 -13.28 -94.84
C GLY A 21 -23.52 -12.34 -93.74
N ASN A 22 -24.36 -12.28 -92.71
CA ASN A 22 -24.19 -11.68 -91.41
C ASN A 22 -22.71 -11.57 -90.94
N PHE A 23 -22.29 -10.40 -90.41
CA PHE A 23 -20.94 -10.20 -89.88
C PHE A 23 -20.58 -11.36 -88.92
N PRO A 24 -19.50 -12.12 -89.15
CA PRO A 24 -19.25 -13.40 -88.48
C PRO A 24 -19.40 -13.41 -86.95
N PRO A 25 -18.99 -12.38 -86.19
CA PRO A 25 -19.18 -12.38 -84.73
C PRO A 25 -20.60 -12.00 -84.24
N PHE A 26 -21.52 -11.59 -85.12
CA PHE A 26 -22.92 -11.30 -84.77
C PHE A 26 -23.91 -12.32 -85.34
N ASP A 27 -23.44 -13.52 -85.72
CA ASP A 27 -24.33 -14.57 -86.22
C ASP A 27 -25.16 -15.18 -85.06
N SER A 28 -26.44 -14.80 -85.04
CA SER A 28 -27.42 -15.24 -84.03
C SER A 28 -27.62 -16.75 -83.95
N SER A 29 -27.27 -17.51 -84.99
CA SER A 29 -27.33 -18.98 -84.98
C SER A 29 -26.36 -19.60 -83.97
N THR A 30 -25.27 -18.91 -83.64
CA THR A 30 -24.24 -19.39 -82.70
C THR A 30 -24.51 -19.00 -81.23
N TYR A 31 -25.41 -18.05 -80.99
CA TYR A 31 -25.69 -17.51 -79.65
C TYR A 31 -26.21 -18.57 -78.69
N ALA A 32 -27.05 -19.50 -79.15
CA ALA A 32 -27.55 -20.58 -78.31
C ALA A 32 -26.42 -21.48 -77.77
N SER A 33 -25.44 -21.81 -78.61
CA SER A 33 -24.28 -22.62 -78.22
C SER A 33 -23.34 -21.86 -77.28
N GLN A 34 -23.09 -20.56 -77.55
CA GLN A 34 -22.30 -19.71 -76.67
C GLN A 34 -22.94 -19.55 -75.29
N LEU A 35 -24.26 -19.31 -75.22
CA LEU A 35 -24.99 -19.22 -73.96
C LEU A 35 -25.01 -20.55 -73.20
N LEU A 36 -25.13 -21.68 -73.89
CA LEU A 36 -25.05 -23.00 -73.27
C LEU A 36 -23.68 -23.23 -72.62
N TRP A 37 -22.58 -22.99 -73.36
CA TRP A 37 -21.23 -23.15 -72.81
C TRP A 37 -20.89 -22.12 -71.74
N LEU A 38 -21.38 -20.89 -71.86
CA LEU A 38 -21.29 -19.88 -70.81
C LEU A 38 -21.98 -20.36 -69.54
N ALA A 39 -23.21 -20.88 -69.63
CA ALA A 39 -23.94 -21.38 -68.47
C ALA A 39 -23.23 -22.58 -67.81
N ILE A 40 -22.67 -23.50 -68.60
CA ILE A 40 -21.91 -24.66 -68.10
C ILE A 40 -20.64 -24.19 -67.38
N THR A 41 -19.82 -23.37 -68.03
CA THR A 41 -18.53 -22.90 -67.47
C THR A 41 -18.75 -22.02 -66.25
N PHE A 42 -19.73 -21.11 -66.29
CA PHE A 42 -20.11 -20.27 -65.16
C PHE A 42 -20.69 -21.10 -64.02
N GLY A 43 -21.51 -22.12 -64.30
CA GLY A 43 -22.05 -23.03 -63.29
C GLY A 43 -20.96 -23.81 -62.57
N VAL A 44 -19.97 -24.34 -63.31
CA VAL A 44 -18.81 -25.01 -62.73
C VAL A 44 -17.97 -24.05 -61.89
N PHE A 45 -17.69 -22.85 -62.40
CA PHE A 45 -16.97 -21.82 -61.65
C PHE A 45 -17.69 -21.41 -60.36
N TYR A 46 -19.00 -21.19 -60.43
CA TYR A 46 -19.84 -20.88 -59.27
C TYR A 46 -19.80 -22.00 -58.23
N TRP A 47 -19.88 -23.25 -58.68
CA TRP A 47 -19.78 -24.42 -57.79
C TRP A 47 -18.43 -24.48 -57.06
N ILE A 48 -17.33 -24.22 -57.76
CA ILE A 48 -15.99 -24.13 -57.15
C ILE A 48 -15.92 -22.97 -56.15
N MET A 49 -16.41 -21.78 -56.52
CA MET A 49 -16.41 -20.61 -55.63
C MET A 49 -17.20 -20.87 -54.36
N LYS A 50 -18.41 -21.43 -54.49
CA LYS A 50 -19.28 -21.79 -53.37
C LYS A 50 -18.62 -22.80 -52.43
N ASN A 51 -17.99 -23.83 -52.97
CA ASN A 51 -17.50 -24.96 -52.17
C ASN A 51 -16.05 -24.82 -51.70
N VAL A 52 -15.24 -23.94 -52.31
CA VAL A 52 -13.80 -23.82 -52.00
C VAL A 52 -13.45 -22.41 -51.55
N ALA A 53 -13.75 -21.39 -52.35
CA ALA A 53 -13.30 -20.02 -52.07
C ALA A 53 -14.03 -19.41 -50.87
N VAL A 54 -15.36 -19.48 -50.85
CA VAL A 54 -16.19 -18.96 -49.74
C VAL A 54 -15.86 -19.62 -48.40
N PRO A 55 -15.83 -20.96 -48.26
CA PRO A 55 -15.53 -21.59 -46.97
C PRO A 55 -14.10 -21.30 -46.50
N ARG A 56 -13.14 -21.17 -47.42
CA ARG A 56 -11.75 -20.82 -47.06
C ARG A 56 -11.65 -19.41 -46.49
N ILE A 57 -12.35 -18.44 -47.06
CA ILE A 57 -12.37 -17.05 -46.56
C ILE A 57 -13.13 -17.00 -45.21
N ALA A 58 -14.25 -17.72 -45.11
CA ALA A 58 -15.02 -17.81 -43.87
C ALA A 58 -14.18 -18.38 -42.71
N GLY A 59 -13.40 -19.44 -42.96
CA GLY A 59 -12.49 -20.01 -41.95
C GLY A 59 -11.45 -18.99 -41.45
N ILE A 60 -10.80 -18.25 -42.36
CA ILE A 60 -9.82 -17.21 -41.97
C ILE A 60 -10.47 -16.10 -41.14
N LEU A 61 -11.69 -15.70 -41.50
CA LEU A 61 -12.42 -14.68 -40.76
C LEU A 61 -12.77 -15.18 -39.36
N GLU A 62 -13.23 -16.43 -39.25
CA GLU A 62 -13.56 -17.04 -37.96
C GLU A 62 -12.32 -17.19 -37.08
N ASP A 63 -11.20 -17.71 -37.60
CA ASP A 63 -9.94 -17.81 -36.86
C ASP A 63 -9.48 -16.46 -36.29
N ARG A 64 -9.65 -15.38 -37.07
CA ARG A 64 -9.34 -14.02 -36.60
C ARG A 64 -10.31 -13.56 -35.53
N ARG A 65 -11.60 -13.82 -35.70
CA ARG A 65 -12.62 -13.45 -34.70
C ARG A 65 -12.41 -14.19 -33.39
N ASP A 66 -12.15 -15.49 -33.45
CA ASP A 66 -11.87 -16.32 -32.28
C ASP A 66 -10.61 -15.86 -31.56
N ARG A 67 -9.54 -15.57 -32.31
CA ARG A 67 -8.32 -15.02 -31.72
C ARG A 67 -8.56 -13.67 -31.04
N ILE A 68 -9.25 -12.74 -31.70
CA ILE A 68 -9.57 -11.43 -31.12
C ILE A 68 -10.46 -11.57 -29.88
N ALA A 69 -11.46 -12.45 -29.94
CA ALA A 69 -12.34 -12.72 -28.81
C ALA A 69 -11.58 -13.35 -27.63
N GLY A 70 -10.66 -14.27 -27.91
CA GLY A 70 -9.78 -14.87 -26.92
C GLY A 70 -8.84 -13.83 -26.29
N ASP A 71 -8.15 -13.04 -27.10
CA ASP A 71 -7.24 -11.99 -26.64
C ASP A 71 -7.99 -10.93 -25.79
N LEU A 72 -9.21 -10.54 -26.21
CA LEU A 72 -10.04 -9.60 -25.47
C LEU A 72 -10.58 -10.21 -24.15
N GLY A 73 -10.96 -11.48 -24.18
CA GLY A 73 -11.39 -12.21 -22.99
C GLY A 73 -10.26 -12.30 -21.96
N GLU A 74 -9.06 -12.65 -22.39
CA GLU A 74 -7.88 -12.73 -21.54
C GLU A 74 -7.47 -11.35 -21.01
N ALA A 75 -7.50 -10.32 -21.85
CA ALA A 75 -7.24 -8.95 -21.41
C ALA A 75 -8.23 -8.48 -20.34
N ASN A 76 -9.52 -8.81 -20.49
CA ASN A 76 -10.54 -8.50 -19.49
C ASN A 76 -10.34 -9.29 -18.20
N ARG A 77 -9.98 -10.57 -18.27
CA ARG A 77 -9.67 -11.40 -17.10
C ARG A 77 -8.49 -10.84 -16.33
N LEU A 78 -7.38 -10.55 -17.00
CA LEU A 78 -6.19 -9.96 -16.39
C LEU A 78 -6.47 -8.57 -15.79
N LYS A 79 -7.32 -7.79 -16.45
CA LYS A 79 -7.78 -6.51 -15.91
C LYS A 79 -8.56 -6.71 -14.61
N GLN A 80 -9.55 -7.60 -14.59
CA GLN A 80 -10.34 -7.90 -13.39
C GLN A 80 -9.45 -8.38 -12.24
N GLU A 81 -8.53 -9.31 -12.51
CA GLU A 81 -7.57 -9.80 -11.50
C GLU A 81 -6.67 -8.69 -10.96
N THR A 82 -6.26 -7.75 -11.82
CA THR A 82 -5.45 -6.60 -11.40
C THR A 82 -6.28 -5.63 -10.54
N ASP A 83 -7.50 -5.31 -10.95
CA ASP A 83 -8.40 -4.42 -10.22
C ASP A 83 -8.73 -5.01 -8.84
N ASP A 84 -9.00 -6.32 -8.75
CA ASP A 84 -9.22 -7.05 -7.50
C ASP A 84 -7.98 -7.06 -6.61
N ALA A 85 -6.80 -7.30 -7.19
CA ALA A 85 -5.53 -7.26 -6.45
C ALA A 85 -5.21 -5.86 -5.91
N ILE A 86 -5.49 -4.80 -6.69
CA ILE A 86 -5.35 -3.41 -6.24
C ILE A 86 -6.29 -3.14 -5.08
N ALA A 87 -7.57 -3.51 -5.20
CA ALA A 87 -8.55 -3.32 -4.13
C ALA A 87 -8.14 -4.03 -2.84
N ALA A 88 -7.70 -5.30 -2.93
CA ALA A 88 -7.21 -6.06 -1.78
C ALA A 88 -5.95 -5.43 -1.16
N TYR A 89 -5.03 -4.94 -1.98
CA TYR A 89 -3.82 -4.25 -1.52
C TYR A 89 -4.15 -2.94 -0.79
N GLU A 90 -5.04 -2.12 -1.35
CA GLU A 90 -5.47 -0.86 -0.74
C GLU A 90 -6.19 -1.10 0.58
N GLN A 91 -7.06 -2.11 0.65
CA GLN A 91 -7.72 -2.52 1.89
C GLN A 91 -6.70 -2.97 2.94
N ALA A 92 -5.76 -3.86 2.59
CA ALA A 92 -4.73 -4.33 3.51
C ALA A 92 -3.86 -3.17 4.03
N LEU A 93 -3.53 -2.21 3.17
CA LEU A 93 -2.78 -1.02 3.54
C LEU A 93 -3.58 -0.11 4.50
N ALA A 94 -4.87 0.08 4.26
CA ALA A 94 -5.75 0.85 5.14
C ALA A 94 -5.88 0.18 6.52
N GLU A 95 -6.10 -1.13 6.56
CA GLU A 95 -6.16 -1.91 7.79
C GLU A 95 -4.84 -1.87 8.57
N ALA A 96 -3.70 -2.02 7.88
CA ALA A 96 -2.39 -1.93 8.51
C ALA A 96 -2.13 -0.55 9.13
N ARG A 97 -2.50 0.53 8.44
CA ARG A 97 -2.41 1.91 8.97
C ARG A 97 -3.33 2.11 10.18
N ALA A 98 -4.58 1.65 10.10
CA ALA A 98 -5.53 1.72 11.20
C ALA A 98 -5.00 0.97 12.44
N LYS A 99 -4.46 -0.24 12.25
CA LYS A 99 -3.85 -1.03 13.32
C LYS A 99 -2.61 -0.36 13.92
N ALA A 100 -1.74 0.23 13.09
CA ALA A 100 -0.59 0.97 13.56
C ALA A 100 -1.00 2.20 14.40
N HIS A 101 -2.00 2.95 13.95
CA HIS A 101 -2.55 4.07 14.72
C HIS A 101 -3.19 3.60 16.04
N GLY A 102 -3.93 2.49 16.02
CA GLY A 102 -4.52 1.88 17.22
C GLY A 102 -3.45 1.49 18.25
N ILE A 103 -2.41 0.77 17.82
CA ILE A 103 -1.29 0.38 18.68
C ILE A 103 -0.58 1.61 19.25
N ALA A 104 -0.32 2.64 18.43
CA ALA A 104 0.33 3.85 18.88
C ALA A 104 -0.52 4.61 19.92
N HIS A 105 -1.84 4.64 19.75
CA HIS A 105 -2.76 5.25 20.71
C HIS A 105 -2.77 4.48 22.03
N GLU A 106 -3.03 3.16 21.97
CA GLU A 106 -3.06 2.30 23.15
C GLU A 106 -1.74 2.34 23.93
N THR A 107 -0.60 2.35 23.22
CA THR A 107 0.72 2.45 23.84
C THR A 107 0.90 3.79 24.55
N ARG A 108 0.48 4.90 23.94
CA ARG A 108 0.55 6.23 24.58
C ARG A 108 -0.32 6.31 25.83
N GLU A 109 -1.52 5.75 25.79
CA GLU A 109 -2.42 5.71 26.95
C GLU A 109 -1.83 4.86 28.08
N LYS A 110 -1.31 3.67 27.77
CA LYS A 110 -0.63 2.80 28.74
C LYS A 110 0.59 3.50 29.35
N LEU A 111 1.45 4.11 28.54
CA LEU A 111 2.62 4.85 29.04
C LEU A 111 2.20 6.02 29.93
N LYS A 112 1.16 6.77 29.55
CA LYS A 112 0.67 7.89 30.36
C LYS A 112 0.13 7.40 31.71
N ALA A 113 -0.63 6.32 31.72
CA ALA A 113 -1.13 5.71 32.95
C ALA A 113 0.01 5.22 33.84
N GLU A 114 1.00 4.55 33.27
CA GLU A 114 2.19 4.07 33.99
C GLU A 114 3.04 5.22 34.54
N GLN A 115 3.22 6.29 33.76
CA GLN A 115 3.92 7.49 34.21
C GLN A 115 3.22 8.16 35.38
N ASN A 116 1.88 8.28 35.34
CA ASN A 116 1.10 8.82 36.45
C ASN A 116 1.25 7.93 37.69
N ALA A 117 1.09 6.61 37.56
CA ALA A 117 1.25 5.69 38.68
C ALA A 117 2.66 5.74 39.31
N ARG A 118 3.71 5.87 38.48
CA ARG A 118 5.09 6.04 38.96
C ARG A 118 5.29 7.39 39.65
N ARG A 119 4.68 8.46 39.15
CA ARG A 119 4.70 9.78 39.79
C ARG A 119 4.02 9.74 41.16
N ASP A 120 2.80 9.22 41.21
CA ASP A 120 2.03 9.13 42.46
C ASP A 120 2.79 8.32 43.52
N LYS A 121 3.43 7.21 43.11
CA LYS A 121 4.28 6.42 44.01
C LYS A 121 5.51 7.19 44.49
N ALA A 122 6.21 7.89 43.58
CA ALA A 122 7.37 8.69 43.94
C ALA A 122 7.02 9.85 44.87
N GLU A 123 5.87 10.49 44.66
CA GLU A 123 5.34 11.55 45.53
C GLU A 123 4.99 11.01 46.92
N ALA A 124 4.38 9.82 47.00
CA ALA A 124 4.10 9.16 48.27
C ALA A 124 5.39 8.81 49.04
N GLU A 125 6.38 8.21 48.37
CA GLU A 125 7.68 7.90 48.97
C GLU A 125 8.43 9.16 49.42
N LEU A 126 8.32 10.25 48.66
CA LEU A 126 8.92 11.53 49.02
C LEU A 126 8.25 12.13 50.25
N ALA A 127 6.91 12.09 50.32
CA ALA A 127 6.15 12.58 51.46
C ALA A 127 6.50 11.81 52.74
N GLU A 128 6.63 10.48 52.66
CA GLU A 128 7.06 9.65 53.80
C GLU A 128 8.47 10.01 54.28
N LYS A 129 9.42 10.18 53.35
CA LYS A 129 10.79 10.60 53.70
C LYS A 129 10.83 12.00 54.30
N LEU A 130 10.00 12.92 53.82
CA LEU A 130 9.91 14.27 54.35
C LEU A 130 9.37 14.24 55.79
N ALA A 131 8.30 13.50 56.04
CA ALA A 131 7.74 13.33 57.38
C ALA A 131 8.74 12.67 58.35
N ALA A 132 9.48 11.65 57.90
CA ALA A 132 10.53 11.02 58.70
C ALA A 132 11.68 11.98 59.03
N ALA A 133 12.11 12.79 58.05
CA ALA A 133 13.14 13.81 58.26
C ALA A 133 12.67 14.91 59.22
N GLU A 134 11.42 15.35 59.12
CA GLU A 134 10.81 16.33 60.04
C GLU A 134 10.77 15.79 61.48
N GLN A 135 10.36 14.53 61.67
CA GLN A 135 10.38 13.88 62.98
C GLN A 135 11.80 13.77 63.54
N HIS A 136 12.78 13.40 62.69
CA HIS A 136 14.17 13.33 63.10
C HIS A 136 14.72 14.69 63.55
N ILE A 137 14.46 15.74 62.77
CA ILE A 137 14.84 17.12 63.11
C ILE A 137 14.20 17.55 64.43
N ALA A 138 12.92 17.25 64.64
CA ALA A 138 12.22 17.55 65.89
C ALA A 138 12.87 16.83 67.09
N GLY A 139 13.23 15.56 66.93
CA GLY A 139 13.95 14.79 67.94
C GLY A 139 15.31 15.39 68.28
N VAL A 140 16.15 15.64 67.27
CA VAL A 140 17.48 16.27 67.45
C VAL A 140 17.36 17.65 68.09
N LYS A 141 16.34 18.44 67.72
CA LYS A 141 16.07 19.73 68.36
C LYS A 141 15.74 19.57 69.84
N SER A 142 14.87 18.62 70.20
CA SER A 142 14.53 18.35 71.60
C SER A 142 15.76 17.91 72.39
N ASP A 143 16.56 16.99 71.85
CA ASP A 143 17.78 16.51 72.50
C ASP A 143 18.81 17.63 72.68
N ALA A 144 18.95 18.51 71.69
CA ALA A 144 19.84 19.67 71.78
C ALA A 144 19.37 20.66 72.85
N MET A 145 18.07 20.92 72.96
CA MET A 145 17.52 21.78 74.02
C MET A 145 17.75 21.17 75.42
N ALA A 146 17.53 19.86 75.59
CA ALA A 146 17.79 19.18 76.86
C ALA A 146 19.28 19.25 77.25
N LYS A 147 20.20 19.04 76.30
CA LYS A 147 21.65 19.20 76.55
C LYS A 147 22.03 20.63 76.94
N ILE A 148 21.36 21.65 76.40
CA ILE A 148 21.58 23.04 76.80
C ILE A 148 21.14 23.27 78.25
N GLU A 149 20.00 22.71 78.66
CA GLU A 149 19.54 22.77 80.07
C GLU A 149 20.56 22.10 81.02
N ASP A 150 21.08 20.93 80.64
CA ASP A 150 22.10 20.22 81.42
C ASP A 150 23.39 21.04 81.54
N ILE A 151 23.91 21.56 80.42
CA ILE A 151 25.14 22.39 80.41
C ILE A 151 24.92 23.68 81.23
N ALA A 152 23.75 24.32 81.12
CA ALA A 152 23.41 25.49 81.90
C ALA A 152 23.35 25.18 83.40
N GLY A 153 22.80 24.02 83.78
CA GLY A 153 22.78 23.54 85.16
C GLY A 153 24.17 23.28 85.73
N ASP A 154 25.00 22.55 84.98
CA ASP A 154 26.38 22.26 85.36
C ASP A 154 27.21 23.55 85.48
N THR A 155 27.08 24.47 84.53
CA THR A 155 27.78 25.76 84.55
C THR A 155 27.32 26.62 85.73
N THR A 156 26.02 26.68 86.00
CA THR A 156 25.45 27.44 87.12
C THR A 156 25.90 26.86 88.46
N SER A 157 25.92 25.53 88.59
CA SER A 157 26.42 24.84 89.79
C SER A 157 27.89 25.17 90.05
N ALA A 158 28.74 25.10 89.02
CA ALA A 158 30.14 25.46 89.12
C ALA A 158 30.34 26.93 89.53
N LEU A 159 29.51 27.84 89.00
CA LEU A 159 29.56 29.26 89.34
C LEU A 159 29.19 29.53 90.81
N VAL A 160 28.12 28.89 91.30
CA VAL A 160 27.65 29.04 92.69
C VAL A 160 28.65 28.43 93.66
N GLU A 161 29.23 27.28 93.34
CA GLU A 161 30.27 26.66 94.15
C GLU A 161 31.51 27.56 94.26
N ALA A 162 31.94 28.18 93.15
CA ALA A 162 33.05 29.12 93.14
C ALA A 162 32.78 30.41 93.96
N LEU A 163 31.53 30.89 94.00
CA LEU A 163 31.16 32.13 94.70
C LEU A 163 30.84 31.92 96.19
N VAL A 164 30.19 30.82 96.55
CA VAL A 164 29.63 30.56 97.89
C VAL A 164 30.46 29.51 98.66
N GLY A 165 31.38 28.80 97.99
CA GLY A 165 32.29 27.83 98.59
C GLY A 165 31.66 26.49 98.96
N LYS A 166 30.40 26.25 98.58
CA LYS A 166 29.68 24.98 98.75
C LYS A 166 28.83 24.70 97.52
N ALA A 167 28.86 23.44 97.06
CA ALA A 167 28.03 22.98 95.96
C ALA A 167 26.53 23.03 96.36
N PRO A 168 25.66 23.70 95.58
CA PRO A 168 24.21 23.65 95.75
C PRO A 168 23.65 22.23 95.54
N THR A 169 22.54 21.89 96.19
CA THR A 169 21.90 20.59 95.98
C THR A 169 21.21 20.55 94.61
N LYS A 170 21.30 19.41 93.88
CA LYS A 170 20.72 19.25 92.54
C LYS A 170 19.22 19.57 92.49
N THR A 171 18.49 19.32 93.59
CA THR A 171 17.05 19.55 93.70
C THR A 171 16.70 21.04 93.79
N ASP A 172 17.48 21.84 94.52
CA ASP A 172 17.25 23.28 94.64
C ASP A 172 17.63 24.03 93.36
N LEU A 173 18.70 23.59 92.71
CA LEU A 173 19.22 24.16 91.46
C LEU A 173 18.26 23.98 90.30
N THR A 174 17.73 22.75 90.13
CA THR A 174 16.73 22.45 89.10
C THR A 174 15.42 23.18 89.32
N LYS A 175 15.00 23.37 90.57
CA LYS A 175 13.80 24.15 90.92
C LYS A 175 13.99 25.65 90.62
N ALA A 176 15.16 26.21 90.93
CA ALA A 176 15.48 27.61 90.66
C ALA A 176 15.61 27.89 89.15
N MET A 177 16.27 27.01 88.38
CA MET A 177 16.34 27.16 86.92
C MET A 177 14.97 27.07 86.26
N LYS A 178 14.12 26.11 86.64
CA LYS A 178 12.74 26.01 86.11
C LYS A 178 11.90 27.24 86.45
N SER A 179 12.14 27.88 87.59
CA SER A 179 11.47 29.14 87.96
C SER A 179 11.94 30.35 87.13
N ALA A 180 13.12 30.28 86.50
CA ALA A 180 13.66 31.36 85.67
C ALA A 180 13.37 31.15 84.16
N LEU A 181 13.04 29.92 83.76
CA LEU A 181 12.70 29.53 82.38
C LEU A 181 11.19 29.59 82.06
N ASN A 182 10.33 29.60 83.08
CA ASN A 182 8.90 29.91 82.97
C ASN A 182 8.64 31.40 83.13
#